data_AF-A0A9D8K7C8-F1
#
_entry.id   AF-A0A9D8K7C8-F1
#
_cell.length_a   1.000
_cell.length_b   1.000
_cell.length_c   1.000
_cell.angle_alpha   90.00
_cell.angle_beta   90.00
_cell.angle_gamma   90.00
#
_symmetry.space_group_name_H-M   'P 1'
#
loop_
_entity.id
_entity.type
_entity.pdbx_description
1 polymer ?
#
loop_
_entity_poly.entity_id
_entity_poly.type
_entity_poly.pdbx_seq_one_letter_code
_entity_poly.pdbx_strand_id
1 'polypeptide(L)'
;MGQKSGDAGPDHKGDPLTDRQILALVDSLPVDATGQRWADAVRLAAELGLRPIELLHLSVRQDPASGERYWWCSYRKRSGGGATQPRRLEPLPLVGKDGTVQQWRLLERWQKKAIQLPPLESGNGAADCFKTYLNRQSGWLALKEELAAKGERLVPYSFRHSYSLRCHQRGIDGGSAAAAMGHSYEVQCRSYSWASEAGVVAAFRRARERVDQAS
;
A
#
# COMPACT_ATOMS: atom_id res chain seq x y z
N MET A 1 23.22 -38.24 14.72
CA MET A 1 22.79 -37.91 13.34
C MET A 1 21.36 -37.44 13.39
N GLY A 2 21.04 -36.35 12.69
CA GLY A 2 19.71 -35.74 12.64
C GLY A 2 19.75 -34.23 12.84
N GLN A 3 20.61 -33.52 12.10
CA GLN A 3 20.50 -32.07 11.95
C GLN A 3 19.11 -31.77 11.36
N LYS A 4 18.25 -31.09 12.12
CA LYS A 4 17.07 -30.44 11.57
C LYS A 4 17.56 -29.32 10.66
N SER A 5 17.39 -29.50 9.37
CA SER A 5 17.57 -28.48 8.35
C SER A 5 16.64 -27.31 8.65
N GLY A 6 17.22 -26.27 9.26
CA GLY A 6 16.63 -24.95 9.32
C GLY A 6 16.74 -24.31 7.95
N ASP A 7 15.65 -24.36 7.19
CA ASP A 7 15.44 -23.41 6.11
C ASP A 7 13.94 -23.13 5.99
N ALA A 8 13.44 -22.32 6.92
CA ALA A 8 12.17 -21.63 6.72
C ALA A 8 12.48 -20.46 5.78
N GLY A 9 12.26 -20.65 4.48
CA GLY A 9 12.29 -19.57 3.50
C GLY A 9 11.43 -18.38 3.95
N PRO A 10 11.71 -17.17 3.45
CA PRO A 10 11.06 -15.95 3.94
C PRO A 10 9.54 -16.09 3.85
N ASP A 11 8.89 -16.02 5.01
CA ASP A 11 7.44 -16.00 5.22
C ASP A 11 6.76 -15.14 4.12
N HIS A 12 6.18 -15.80 3.09
CA HIS A 12 5.69 -15.14 1.88
C HIS A 12 4.50 -14.22 2.22
N LYS A 13 4.78 -12.92 2.33
CA LYS A 13 3.87 -11.86 2.82
C LYS A 13 2.83 -11.34 1.81
N GLY A 14 2.70 -12.01 0.66
CA GLY A 14 1.78 -11.68 -0.43
C GLY A 14 2.41 -10.79 -1.49
N ASP A 15 1.82 -10.80 -2.68
CA ASP A 15 2.38 -10.18 -3.88
C ASP A 15 1.67 -8.86 -4.22
N PRO A 16 2.36 -7.90 -4.87
CA PRO A 16 1.77 -6.62 -5.25
C PRO A 16 0.75 -6.80 -6.37
N LEU A 17 -0.35 -6.04 -6.27
CA LEU A 17 -1.32 -5.81 -7.33
C LEU A 17 -0.90 -4.66 -8.24
N THR A 18 -1.34 -4.72 -9.50
CA THR A 18 -1.33 -3.57 -10.42
C THR A 18 -2.43 -2.55 -10.05
N ASP A 19 -2.26 -1.29 -10.48
CA ASP A 19 -3.27 -0.25 -10.27
C ASP A 19 -4.64 -0.67 -10.84
N ARG A 20 -4.64 -1.32 -12.00
CA ARG A 20 -5.87 -1.81 -12.66
C ARG A 20 -6.59 -2.86 -11.83
N GLN A 21 -5.86 -3.81 -11.25
CA GLN A 21 -6.46 -4.85 -10.39
C GLN A 21 -7.06 -4.23 -9.12
N ILE A 22 -6.41 -3.23 -8.52
CA ILE A 22 -6.96 -2.54 -7.35
C ILE A 22 -8.22 -1.76 -7.73
N LEU A 23 -8.22 -1.06 -8.86
CA LEU A 23 -9.38 -0.31 -9.33
C LEU A 23 -10.57 -1.22 -9.62
N ALA A 24 -10.34 -2.30 -10.38
CA ALA A 24 -11.36 -3.30 -10.66
C ALA A 24 -11.92 -3.94 -9.37
N LEU A 25 -11.06 -4.21 -8.38
CA LEU A 25 -11.51 -4.68 -7.08
C LEU A 25 -12.41 -3.67 -6.39
N VAL A 26 -12.00 -2.40 -6.31
CA VAL A 26 -12.81 -1.33 -5.69
C VAL A 26 -14.17 -1.19 -6.38
N ASP A 27 -14.20 -1.24 -7.70
CA ASP A 27 -15.44 -1.15 -8.49
C ASP A 27 -16.35 -2.37 -8.33
N SER A 28 -15.78 -3.53 -7.97
CA SER A 28 -16.54 -4.76 -7.71
C SER A 28 -17.15 -4.84 -6.30
N LEU A 29 -16.76 -3.94 -5.39
CA LEU A 29 -17.30 -3.97 -4.03
C LEU A 29 -18.77 -3.50 -4.00
N PRO A 30 -19.58 -4.01 -3.06
CA PRO A 30 -20.96 -3.54 -2.90
C PRO A 30 -21.04 -2.02 -2.74
N VAL A 31 -22.08 -1.41 -3.32
CA VAL A 31 -22.33 0.04 -3.26
C VAL A 31 -23.21 0.47 -2.10
N ASP A 32 -23.66 -0.49 -1.27
CA ASP A 32 -24.36 -0.18 -0.03
C ASP A 32 -23.45 0.53 0.98
N ALA A 33 -24.04 1.03 2.07
CA ALA A 33 -23.28 1.77 3.09
C ALA A 33 -22.11 0.97 3.66
N THR A 34 -22.23 -0.35 3.80
CA THR A 34 -21.15 -1.20 4.31
C THR A 34 -20.04 -1.38 3.29
N GLY A 35 -20.40 -1.68 2.05
CA GLY A 35 -19.44 -1.82 0.97
C GLY A 35 -18.70 -0.52 0.67
N GLN A 36 -19.37 0.64 0.75
CA GLN A 36 -18.73 1.95 0.61
C GLN A 36 -17.66 2.21 1.70
N ARG A 37 -17.93 1.85 2.98
CA ARG A 37 -16.92 1.96 4.06
C ARG A 37 -15.69 1.12 3.76
N TRP A 38 -15.88 -0.10 3.27
CA TRP A 38 -14.78 -0.98 2.90
C TRP A 38 -14.04 -0.54 1.64
N ALA A 39 -14.75 -0.01 0.64
CA ALA A 39 -14.15 0.58 -0.54
C ALA A 39 -13.25 1.76 -0.17
N ASP A 40 -13.70 2.65 0.72
CA ASP A 40 -12.87 3.75 1.21
C ASP A 40 -11.67 3.24 2.04
N ALA A 41 -11.82 2.17 2.82
CA ALA A 41 -10.70 1.54 3.51
C ALA A 41 -9.65 0.92 2.54
N VAL A 42 -10.09 0.29 1.44
CA VAL A 42 -9.21 -0.21 0.37
C VAL A 42 -8.52 0.95 -0.34
N ARG A 43 -9.26 2.02 -0.67
CA ARG A 43 -8.69 3.25 -1.28
C ARG A 43 -7.59 3.84 -0.40
N LEU A 44 -7.84 4.02 0.90
CA LEU A 44 -6.85 4.50 1.86
C LEU A 44 -5.62 3.57 1.93
N ALA A 45 -5.82 2.26 2.00
CA ALA A 45 -4.72 1.30 2.06
C ALA A 45 -3.84 1.33 0.80
N ALA A 46 -4.46 1.44 -0.37
CA ALA A 46 -3.76 1.49 -1.64
C ALA A 46 -3.06 2.83 -1.86
N GLU A 47 -3.75 3.96 -1.67
CA GLU A 47 -3.19 5.29 -1.95
C GLU A 47 -2.11 5.69 -0.94
N LEU A 48 -2.19 5.26 0.33
CA LEU A 48 -1.28 5.67 1.40
C LEU A 48 -0.30 4.56 1.86
N GLY A 49 -0.37 3.36 1.26
CA GLY A 49 0.53 2.25 1.59
C GLY A 49 0.35 1.71 3.01
N LEU A 50 -0.89 1.67 3.50
CA LEU A 50 -1.18 1.34 4.91
C LEU A 50 -1.17 -0.16 5.19
N ARG A 51 -0.80 -0.51 6.41
CA ARG A 51 -1.21 -1.79 7.03
C ARG A 51 -2.67 -1.65 7.48
N PRO A 52 -3.49 -2.71 7.50
CA PRO A 52 -4.88 -2.62 7.96
C PRO A 52 -5.04 -1.96 9.34
N ILE A 53 -4.13 -2.24 10.28
CA ILE A 53 -4.14 -1.63 11.62
C ILE A 53 -3.89 -0.12 11.59
N GLU A 54 -3.15 0.40 10.62
CA GLU A 54 -2.83 1.83 10.54
C GLU A 54 -4.05 2.71 10.25
N LEU A 55 -5.14 2.14 9.70
CA LEU A 55 -6.42 2.83 9.51
C LEU A 55 -7.00 3.36 10.82
N LEU A 56 -6.81 2.63 11.94
CA LEU A 56 -7.24 3.06 13.28
C LEU A 56 -6.36 4.17 13.88
N HIS A 57 -5.27 4.55 13.21
CA HIS A 57 -4.27 5.51 13.70
C HIS A 57 -4.06 6.67 12.72
N LEU A 58 -4.97 6.87 11.77
CA LEU A 58 -4.94 7.98 10.82
C LEU A 58 -5.47 9.27 11.45
N SER A 59 -4.78 10.37 11.16
CA SER A 59 -5.26 11.72 11.40
C SER A 59 -4.75 12.67 10.32
N VAL A 60 -5.27 13.90 10.33
CA VAL A 60 -4.79 14.98 9.46
C VAL A 60 -4.09 16.01 10.33
N ARG A 61 -2.91 16.42 9.91
CA ARG A 61 -2.14 17.50 10.54
C ARG A 61 -1.97 18.66 9.57
N GLN A 62 -1.51 19.78 10.09
CA GLN A 62 -1.16 20.95 9.31
C GLN A 62 0.32 21.26 9.51
N ASP A 63 1.02 21.52 8.41
CA ASP A 63 2.39 21.98 8.43
C ASP A 63 2.41 23.44 8.91
N PRO A 64 3.17 23.76 9.97
CA PRO A 64 3.12 25.09 10.58
C PRO A 64 3.74 26.18 9.70
N ALA A 65 4.62 25.83 8.76
CA ALA A 65 5.32 26.78 7.91
C ALA A 65 4.53 27.08 6.62
N SER A 66 4.05 26.04 5.95
CA SER A 66 3.32 26.15 4.68
C SER A 66 1.80 26.24 4.84
N GLY A 67 1.27 25.85 6.01
CA GLY A 67 -0.16 25.70 6.21
C GLY A 67 -0.77 24.48 5.49
N GLU A 68 0.04 23.67 4.82
CA GLU A 68 -0.40 22.49 4.08
C GLU A 68 -0.98 21.44 5.02
N ARG A 69 -2.14 20.86 4.66
CA ARG A 69 -2.72 19.74 5.38
C ARG A 69 -2.20 18.43 4.82
N TYR A 70 -1.79 17.51 5.70
CA TYR A 70 -1.23 16.22 5.29
C TYR A 70 -1.70 15.06 6.17
N TRP A 71 -1.60 13.85 5.63
CA TRP A 71 -1.92 12.62 6.34
C TRP A 71 -0.86 12.27 7.37
N TRP A 72 -1.29 11.87 8.56
CA TRP A 72 -0.42 11.42 9.64
C TRP A 72 -0.84 10.06 10.16
N CYS A 73 0.12 9.18 10.42
CA CYS A 73 -0.10 7.91 11.10
C CYS A 73 0.63 7.90 12.44
N SER A 74 -0.11 7.66 13.54
CA SER A 74 0.45 7.59 14.89
C SER A 74 0.89 6.18 15.30
N TYR A 75 0.63 5.16 14.47
CA TYR A 75 0.87 3.76 14.81
C TYR A 75 2.37 3.45 14.99
N ARG A 76 2.69 2.79 16.09
CA ARG A 76 4.04 2.31 16.43
C ARG A 76 4.03 0.79 16.50
N LYS A 77 4.47 0.10 15.46
CA LYS A 77 4.66 -1.36 15.50
C LYS A 77 5.92 -1.68 16.27
N ARG A 78 5.78 -2.37 17.41
CA ARG A 78 6.91 -2.95 18.14
C ARG A 78 7.32 -4.29 17.53
N SER A 79 8.62 -4.54 17.47
CA SER A 79 9.24 -5.79 17.04
C SER A 79 10.56 -5.98 17.77
N GLY A 80 11.21 -7.15 17.62
CA GLY A 80 12.51 -7.41 18.26
C GLY A 80 13.62 -6.40 17.90
N GLY A 81 13.49 -5.71 16.76
CA GLY A 81 14.40 -4.64 16.33
C GLY A 81 13.96 -3.21 16.70
N GLY A 82 12.99 -3.04 17.60
CA GLY A 82 12.47 -1.74 18.02
C GLY A 82 11.07 -1.41 17.49
N ALA A 83 10.69 -0.13 17.62
CA ALA A 83 9.37 0.36 17.26
C ALA A 83 9.40 1.29 16.03
N THR A 84 8.44 1.14 15.11
CA THR A 84 8.26 2.15 14.05
C THR A 84 7.86 3.48 14.67
N GLN A 85 8.31 4.59 14.08
CA GLN A 85 7.94 5.93 14.52
C GLN A 85 6.65 6.40 13.81
N PRO A 86 5.86 7.27 14.46
CA PRO A 86 4.80 8.04 13.80
C PRO A 86 5.37 8.83 12.62
N ARG A 87 4.57 8.99 11.57
CA ARG A 87 5.07 9.56 10.30
C ARG A 87 3.99 10.28 9.51
N ARG A 88 4.44 11.22 8.66
CA ARG A 88 3.67 11.75 7.53
C ARG A 88 3.50 10.64 6.49
N LEU A 89 2.31 10.55 5.91
CA LEU A 89 2.00 9.63 4.82
C LEU A 89 1.85 10.44 3.55
N GLU A 90 2.38 9.91 2.45
CA GLU A 90 2.30 10.56 1.14
C GLU A 90 1.32 9.80 0.24
N PRO A 91 0.26 10.46 -0.26
CA PRO A 91 -0.66 9.84 -1.21
C PRO A 91 0.04 9.57 -2.53
N LEU A 92 -0.15 8.37 -3.06
CA LEU A 92 0.30 8.00 -4.39
C LEU A 92 -0.91 7.48 -5.21
N PRO A 93 -1.59 8.36 -5.96
CA PRO A 93 -2.81 8.04 -6.68
C PRO A 93 -2.61 6.92 -7.70
N LEU A 94 -3.60 6.05 -7.89
CA LEU A 94 -3.56 4.98 -8.89
C LEU A 94 -3.78 5.54 -10.31
N VAL A 95 -3.25 4.85 -11.32
CA VAL A 95 -3.43 5.21 -12.74
C VAL A 95 -4.25 4.15 -13.46
N GLY A 96 -5.31 4.60 -14.14
CA GLY A 96 -6.21 3.77 -14.93
C GLY A 96 -5.59 3.21 -16.21
N LYS A 97 -6.35 2.40 -16.96
CA LYS A 97 -5.87 1.79 -18.21
C LYS A 97 -5.54 2.82 -19.30
N ASP A 98 -6.31 3.89 -19.33
CA ASP A 98 -6.23 5.04 -20.22
C ASP A 98 -5.17 6.09 -19.79
N GLY A 99 -4.44 5.84 -18.70
CA GLY A 99 -3.51 6.82 -18.13
C GLY A 99 -4.18 7.84 -17.19
N THR A 100 -5.48 7.73 -16.94
CA THR A 100 -6.20 8.65 -16.05
C THR A 100 -5.75 8.46 -14.61
N VAL A 101 -5.26 9.54 -14.00
CA VAL A 101 -4.90 9.59 -12.57
C VAL A 101 -6.18 9.63 -11.74
N GLN A 102 -6.33 8.69 -10.82
CA GLN A 102 -7.49 8.58 -9.96
C GLN A 102 -7.51 9.71 -8.93
N GLN A 103 -8.64 10.40 -8.82
CA GLN A 103 -8.83 11.49 -7.88
C GLN A 103 -9.90 11.15 -6.84
N TRP A 104 -9.56 10.27 -5.89
CA TRP A 104 -10.48 9.88 -4.82
C TRP A 104 -10.70 10.99 -3.77
N ARG A 105 -9.84 12.01 -3.76
CA ARG A 105 -9.90 13.17 -2.84
C ARG A 105 -10.03 12.74 -1.38
N LEU A 106 -9.30 11.70 -1.00
CA LEU A 106 -9.46 11.04 0.31
C LEU A 106 -9.21 12.00 1.47
N LEU A 107 -8.21 12.86 1.38
CA LEU A 107 -7.90 13.84 2.43
C LEU A 107 -9.08 14.81 2.65
N GLU A 108 -9.61 15.38 1.56
CA GLU A 108 -10.76 16.29 1.61
C GLU A 108 -12.00 15.60 2.20
N ARG A 109 -12.32 14.41 1.68
CA ARG A 109 -13.47 13.61 2.14
C ARG A 109 -13.33 13.22 3.61
N TRP A 110 -12.13 12.88 4.07
CA TRP A 110 -11.85 12.59 5.47
C TRP A 110 -12.11 13.80 6.37
N GLN A 111 -11.59 14.98 5.99
CA GLN A 111 -11.80 16.21 6.75
C GLN A 111 -13.27 16.63 6.83
N LYS A 112 -14.03 16.41 5.75
CA LYS A 112 -15.48 16.62 5.71
C LYS A 112 -16.27 15.54 6.45
N LYS A 113 -15.61 14.57 7.10
CA LYS A 113 -16.22 13.40 7.76
C LYS A 113 -17.12 12.57 6.82
N ALA A 114 -16.83 12.60 5.53
CA ALA A 114 -17.54 11.83 4.50
C ALA A 114 -17.00 10.40 4.32
N ILE A 115 -15.88 10.07 4.98
CA ILE A 115 -15.35 8.71 5.08
C ILE A 115 -15.70 8.16 6.46
N GLN A 116 -16.40 7.03 6.48
CA GLN A 116 -16.62 6.23 7.69
C GLN A 116 -15.84 4.94 7.55
N LEU A 117 -14.97 4.63 8.52
CA LEU A 117 -14.24 3.37 8.51
C LEU A 117 -15.15 2.19 8.86
N PRO A 118 -14.89 0.99 8.33
CA PRO A 118 -15.58 -0.22 8.78
C PRO A 118 -15.20 -0.56 10.24
N PRO A 119 -15.95 -1.45 10.91
CA PRO A 119 -15.60 -1.90 12.26
C PRO A 119 -14.30 -2.73 12.22
N LEU A 120 -13.18 -2.09 12.54
CA LEU A 120 -11.82 -2.67 12.49
C LEU A 120 -11.34 -3.23 13.84
N GLU A 121 -12.20 -3.23 14.86
CA GLU A 121 -11.85 -3.57 16.25
C GLU A 121 -12.36 -4.96 16.69
N SER A 122 -12.69 -5.87 15.75
CA SER A 122 -13.06 -7.23 16.16
C SER A 122 -11.91 -7.90 16.92
N GLY A 123 -12.20 -8.89 17.77
CA GLY A 123 -11.24 -9.50 18.71
C GLY A 123 -9.94 -10.05 18.10
N ASN A 124 -9.87 -10.21 16.77
CA ASN A 124 -8.69 -10.65 16.02
C ASN A 124 -7.89 -9.50 15.36
N GLY A 125 -8.33 -8.25 15.55
CA GLY A 125 -7.71 -7.02 15.07
C GLY A 125 -8.05 -6.64 13.62
N ALA A 126 -7.68 -5.41 13.25
CA ALA A 126 -8.02 -4.79 11.96
C ALA A 126 -7.61 -5.62 10.72
N ALA A 127 -6.49 -6.34 10.81
CA ALA A 127 -6.02 -7.19 9.71
C ALA A 127 -6.96 -8.37 9.42
N ASP A 128 -7.50 -8.99 10.47
CA ASP A 128 -8.45 -10.10 10.32
C ASP A 128 -9.82 -9.60 9.87
N CYS A 129 -10.27 -8.43 10.34
CA CYS A 129 -11.47 -7.77 9.77
C CYS A 129 -11.32 -7.58 8.26
N PHE A 130 -10.19 -7.02 7.82
CA PHE A 130 -9.90 -6.75 6.41
C PHE A 130 -9.91 -8.03 5.58
N LYS A 131 -9.20 -9.05 6.07
CA LYS A 131 -9.15 -10.38 5.45
C LYS A 131 -10.54 -11.01 5.36
N THR A 132 -11.30 -10.99 6.45
CA THR A 132 -12.61 -11.63 6.54
C THR A 132 -13.61 -10.98 5.59
N TYR A 133 -13.66 -9.65 5.54
CA TYR A 133 -14.53 -8.95 4.62
C TYR A 133 -14.17 -9.26 3.15
N LEU A 134 -12.89 -9.11 2.79
CA LEU A 134 -12.45 -9.31 1.40
C LEU A 134 -12.66 -10.75 0.92
N ASN A 135 -12.42 -11.77 1.74
CA ASN A 135 -12.67 -13.17 1.35
C ASN A 135 -14.16 -13.52 1.16
N ARG A 136 -15.09 -12.58 1.41
CA ARG A 136 -16.52 -12.72 1.08
C ARG A 136 -16.90 -12.03 -0.22
N GLN A 137 -15.99 -11.26 -0.83
CA GLN A 137 -16.26 -10.51 -2.05
C GLN A 137 -15.86 -11.32 -3.27
N SER A 138 -16.77 -11.47 -4.24
CA SER A 138 -16.52 -12.22 -5.47
C SER A 138 -15.33 -11.66 -6.25
N GLY A 139 -15.20 -10.34 -6.37
CA GLY A 139 -14.07 -9.70 -7.05
C GLY A 139 -12.72 -10.00 -6.41
N TRP A 140 -12.66 -10.12 -5.08
CA TRP A 140 -11.43 -10.51 -4.38
C TRP A 140 -11.08 -11.99 -4.60
N LEU A 141 -12.08 -12.87 -4.58
CA LEU A 141 -11.88 -14.30 -4.82
C LEU A 141 -11.40 -14.56 -6.25
N ALA A 142 -12.02 -13.90 -7.24
CA ALA A 142 -11.59 -13.98 -8.63
C ALA A 142 -10.15 -13.46 -8.82
N LEU A 143 -9.80 -12.33 -8.21
CA LEU A 143 -8.43 -11.80 -8.26
C LEU A 143 -7.43 -12.74 -7.57
N LYS A 144 -7.83 -13.41 -6.48
CA LYS A 144 -6.99 -14.39 -5.80
C LYS A 144 -6.72 -15.61 -6.67
N GLU A 145 -7.71 -16.08 -7.42
CA GLU A 145 -7.55 -17.16 -8.41
C GLU A 145 -6.63 -16.74 -9.56
N GLU A 146 -6.80 -15.53 -10.11
CA GLU A 146 -5.94 -14.98 -11.16
C GLU A 146 -4.46 -14.95 -10.76
N LEU A 147 -4.17 -14.52 -9.53
CA LEU A 147 -2.81 -14.45 -8.99
C LEU A 147 -2.28 -15.84 -8.65
N ALA A 148 -3.09 -16.71 -8.07
CA ALA A 148 -2.70 -18.08 -7.76
C ALA A 148 -2.29 -18.86 -9.03
N ALA A 149 -2.97 -18.62 -10.16
CA ALA A 149 -2.60 -19.19 -11.45
C ALA A 149 -1.20 -18.76 -11.95
N LYS A 150 -0.66 -17.66 -11.43
CA LYS A 150 0.70 -17.16 -11.70
C LYS A 150 1.70 -17.54 -10.60
N GLY A 151 1.27 -18.32 -9.60
CA GLY A 151 2.07 -18.63 -8.42
C GLY A 151 2.16 -17.49 -7.40
N GLU A 152 1.34 -16.44 -7.54
CA GLU A 152 1.30 -15.26 -6.68
C GLU A 152 0.23 -15.40 -5.59
N ARG A 153 0.46 -14.77 -4.43
CA ARG A 153 -0.41 -14.85 -3.26
C ARG A 153 -1.06 -13.51 -2.95
N LEU A 154 -2.39 -13.49 -2.95
CA LEU A 154 -3.16 -12.31 -2.56
C LEU A 154 -3.53 -12.29 -1.06
N VAL A 155 -3.16 -11.22 -0.36
CA VAL A 155 -3.53 -10.94 1.04
C VAL A 155 -3.77 -9.45 1.25
N PRO A 156 -4.40 -8.98 2.34
CA PRO A 156 -4.57 -7.54 2.59
C PRO A 156 -3.28 -6.71 2.57
N TYR A 157 -2.14 -7.33 2.92
CA TYR A 157 -0.83 -6.67 2.87
C TYR A 157 -0.35 -6.38 1.43
N SER A 158 -0.94 -7.03 0.42
CA SER A 158 -0.67 -6.79 -1.00
C SER A 158 -0.88 -5.33 -1.41
N PHE A 159 -1.86 -4.61 -0.83
CA PHE A 159 -2.06 -3.18 -1.13
C PHE A 159 -0.86 -2.32 -0.77
N ARG A 160 -0.20 -2.65 0.34
CA ARG A 160 1.03 -1.97 0.77
C ARG A 160 2.22 -2.34 -0.12
N HIS A 161 2.31 -3.60 -0.55
CA HIS A 161 3.30 -4.01 -1.54
C HIS A 161 3.10 -3.28 -2.87
N SER A 162 1.85 -3.12 -3.32
CA SER A 162 1.51 -2.32 -4.50
C SER A 162 1.92 -0.86 -4.39
N TYR A 163 1.71 -0.22 -3.23
CA TYR A 163 2.15 1.16 -3.01
C TYR A 163 3.66 1.28 -3.17
N SER A 164 4.42 0.38 -2.54
CA SER A 164 5.88 0.35 -2.66
C SER A 164 6.34 0.11 -4.11
N LEU A 165 5.66 -0.80 -4.83
CA LEU A 165 5.97 -1.07 -6.24
C LEU A 165 5.68 0.16 -7.11
N ARG A 166 4.56 0.86 -6.88
CA ARG A 166 4.25 2.12 -7.54
C ARG A 166 5.32 3.19 -7.27
N CYS A 167 5.82 3.31 -6.03
CA CYS A 167 6.92 4.24 -5.72
C CYS A 167 8.13 3.96 -6.61
N HIS A 168 8.56 2.69 -6.69
CA HIS A 168 9.67 2.29 -7.53
C HIS A 168 9.42 2.59 -9.03
N GLN A 169 8.25 2.20 -9.55
CA GLN A 169 7.89 2.42 -10.95
C GLN A 169 7.87 3.91 -11.33
N ARG A 170 7.53 4.79 -10.38
CA ARG A 170 7.50 6.25 -10.55
C ARG A 170 8.82 6.94 -10.22
N GLY A 171 9.87 6.18 -9.94
CA GLY A 171 11.21 6.71 -9.69
C GLY A 171 11.38 7.40 -8.34
N ILE A 172 10.49 7.14 -7.37
CA ILE A 172 10.69 7.55 -5.97
C ILE A 172 11.82 6.72 -5.40
N ASP A 173 12.80 7.37 -4.76
CA ASP A 173 13.92 6.66 -4.17
C ASP A 173 13.46 5.77 -3.01
N GLY A 174 14.20 4.67 -2.79
CA GLY A 174 13.81 3.69 -1.78
C GLY A 174 13.86 4.23 -0.36
N GLY A 175 14.68 5.25 -0.07
CA GLY A 175 14.74 5.90 1.24
C GLY A 175 13.45 6.65 1.55
N SER A 176 12.99 7.48 0.61
CA SER A 176 11.72 8.19 0.70
C SER A 176 10.54 7.23 0.78
N ALA A 177 10.52 6.17 -0.04
CA ALA A 177 9.48 5.14 0.02
C ALA A 177 9.46 4.39 1.37
N ALA A 178 10.64 4.04 1.91
CA ALA A 178 10.78 3.42 3.22
C ALA A 178 10.28 4.34 4.34
N ALA A 179 10.63 5.62 4.29
CA ALA A 179 10.19 6.64 5.25
C ALA A 179 8.67 6.81 5.25
N ALA A 180 8.06 6.96 4.06
CA ALA A 180 6.60 7.06 3.90
C ALA A 180 5.87 5.81 4.40
N MET A 181 6.50 4.64 4.34
CA MET A 181 5.97 3.39 4.86
C MET A 181 6.32 3.12 6.33
N GLY A 182 7.28 3.83 6.94
CA GLY A 182 7.71 3.56 8.31
C GLY A 182 8.51 2.25 8.42
N HIS A 183 9.37 2.00 7.44
CA HIS A 183 10.37 0.93 7.43
C HIS A 183 11.79 1.52 7.49
N SER A 184 12.78 0.73 7.93
CA SER A 184 14.17 1.09 7.66
C SER A 184 14.48 0.86 6.17
N TYR A 185 15.45 1.59 5.63
CA TYR A 185 15.87 1.42 4.24
C TYR A 185 16.35 -0.01 3.96
N GLU A 186 17.02 -0.65 4.91
CA GLU A 186 17.43 -2.05 4.80
C GLU A 186 16.23 -2.99 4.66
N VAL A 187 15.17 -2.80 5.47
CA VAL A 187 13.94 -3.60 5.36
C VAL A 187 13.26 -3.39 4.01
N GLN A 188 13.30 -2.16 3.49
CA GLN A 188 12.79 -1.83 2.16
C GLN A 188 13.53 -2.62 1.09
N CYS A 189 14.87 -2.57 1.06
CA CYS A 189 15.68 -3.30 0.09
C CYS A 189 15.47 -4.82 0.17
N ARG A 190 15.42 -5.38 1.39
CA ARG A 190 15.18 -6.81 1.60
C ARG A 190 13.78 -7.25 1.16
N SER A 191 12.77 -6.41 1.37
CA SER A 191 11.38 -6.75 1.04
C SER A 191 11.06 -6.56 -0.44
N TYR A 192 11.86 -5.76 -1.15
CA TYR A 192 11.53 -5.24 -2.47
C TYR A 192 12.73 -5.20 -3.41
N SER A 193 13.27 -6.38 -3.74
CA SER A 193 14.34 -6.53 -4.72
C SER A 193 13.78 -6.53 -6.15
N TRP A 194 13.24 -5.39 -6.60
CA TRP A 194 12.70 -5.24 -7.97
C TRP A 194 13.74 -4.85 -9.02
N ALA A 195 15.02 -4.94 -8.67
CA ALA A 195 16.09 -4.70 -9.61
C ALA A 195 16.04 -5.77 -10.72
N SER A 196 15.74 -5.32 -11.94
CA SER A 196 15.88 -6.10 -13.17
C SER A 196 16.78 -5.33 -14.13
N GLU A 197 17.46 -6.03 -15.02
CA GLU A 197 18.31 -5.39 -16.04
C GLU A 197 17.53 -4.35 -16.86
N ALA A 198 16.29 -4.69 -17.27
CA ALA A 198 15.39 -3.77 -17.95
C ALA A 198 15.06 -2.53 -17.09
N GLY A 199 14.82 -2.73 -15.79
CA GLY A 199 14.60 -1.65 -14.83
C GLY A 199 15.81 -0.73 -14.68
N VAL A 200 17.03 -1.29 -14.67
CA VAL A 200 18.29 -0.55 -14.66
C VAL A 200 18.41 0.31 -15.92
N VAL A 201 18.27 -0.28 -17.11
CA VAL A 201 18.36 0.45 -18.38
C VAL A 201 17.36 1.61 -18.44
N ALA A 202 16.10 1.37 -18.04
CA ALA A 202 15.07 2.39 -18.03
C ALA A 202 15.36 3.50 -17.01
N ALA A 203 15.88 3.16 -15.82
CA ALA A 203 16.26 4.15 -14.82
C ALA A 203 17.39 5.07 -15.31
N PHE A 204 18.41 4.50 -15.94
CA PHE A 204 19.52 5.25 -16.52
C PHE A 204 19.07 6.10 -17.72
N ARG A 205 18.13 5.61 -18.53
CA ARG A 205 17.53 6.40 -19.62
C ARG A 205 16.82 7.64 -19.08
N ARG A 206 15.91 7.47 -18.10
CA ARG A 206 15.20 8.58 -17.44
C ARG A 206 16.13 9.58 -16.75
N ALA A 207 17.29 9.13 -16.28
CA ALA A 207 18.29 10.01 -15.68
C ALA A 207 18.95 10.91 -16.73
N ARG A 208 19.28 10.36 -17.91
CA ARG A 208 19.84 11.15 -19.04
C ARG A 208 18.83 12.15 -19.59
N GLU A 209 17.59 11.72 -19.84
CA GLU A 209 16.51 12.58 -20.34
C GLU A 209 16.24 13.80 -19.43
N ARG A 210 16.40 13.66 -18.11
CA ARG A 210 16.24 14.77 -17.16
C ARG A 210 17.34 15.83 -17.25
N VAL A 211 18.56 15.44 -17.61
CA VAL A 211 19.67 16.38 -17.84
C VAL A 211 19.42 17.16 -19.14
N ASP A 212 18.94 16.47 -20.17
CA ASP A 212 18.63 17.07 -21.48
C ASP A 212 17.46 18.06 -21.41
N GLN A 213 16.48 17.86 -20.51
CA GLN A 213 15.36 18.79 -20.30
C GLN A 213 15.70 19.99 -19.38
N ALA A 214 16.82 19.91 -18.65
CA ALA A 214 17.29 20.98 -17.77
C ALA A 214 18.38 21.86 -18.41
N SER A 215 18.75 21.55 -19.66
CA SER A 215 19.72 22.27 -20.50
C SER A 215 18.99 23.11 -21.56
#